data_AF-G9ME03-F1
#
_entry.id   AF-G9ME03-F1
#
_cell.length_a   1.000
_cell.length_b   1.000
_cell.length_c   1.000
_cell.angle_alpha   90.00
_cell.angle_beta   90.00
_cell.angle_gamma   90.00
#
_symmetry.space_group_name_H-M   'P 1'
#
loop_
_entity.id
_entity.type
_entity.pdbx_description
1 polymer ?
#
loop_
_entity_poly.entity_id
_entity_poly.type
_entity_poly.pdbx_seq_one_letter_code
_entity_poly.pdbx_strand_id
1 'polypeptide(L)'
;MTATLTAELAIYATLTIPNIYILSKHGRSGILGWAYLLAFCTLRIVGGVMDLSGSTTAGIISSVGLSPLLLAASGILQEARSYYCDPLEKKLEWTGVLLFHGIVTTGVAILATGASNLESSHIKPADVSTDASLVKAGIALLTLAWAIVAIVSVWALAHPAKFPKSKSSTAAGTKLLWSVLVSDIFSGVRVIYSLVALVTQDESLNPLTGALTIRVLLSLLPELISVLAFITAGILTRNAARDFSKTKKAAASSCGSLTFH
;
A
#
# COMPACT_ATOMS: atom_id res chain seq x y z
N MET A 1 -16.69 0.06 -21.84
CA MET A 1 -16.33 0.85 -20.65
C MET A 1 -17.06 0.36 -19.39
N THR A 2 -18.38 0.15 -19.43
CA THR A 2 -19.16 -0.28 -18.24
C THR A 2 -18.77 -1.63 -17.66
N ALA A 3 -18.45 -2.63 -18.49
CA ALA A 3 -18.14 -3.99 -18.02
C ALA A 3 -16.87 -4.06 -17.15
N THR A 4 -15.80 -3.35 -17.52
CA THR A 4 -14.54 -3.33 -16.76
C THR A 4 -14.70 -2.62 -15.42
N LEU A 5 -15.45 -1.53 -15.38
CA LEU A 5 -15.75 -0.78 -14.15
C LEU A 5 -16.65 -1.59 -13.19
N THR A 6 -17.64 -2.28 -13.75
CA THR A 6 -18.51 -3.18 -12.99
C THR A 6 -17.71 -4.36 -12.41
N ALA A 7 -16.77 -4.90 -13.18
CA ALA A 7 -15.88 -5.97 -12.71
C ALA A 7 -14.95 -5.50 -11.59
N GLU A 8 -14.31 -4.33 -11.73
CA GLU A 8 -13.47 -3.73 -10.70
C GLU A 8 -14.25 -3.54 -9.39
N LEU A 9 -15.45 -2.95 -9.48
CA LEU A 9 -16.34 -2.75 -8.34
C LEU A 9 -16.68 -4.08 -7.65
N ALA A 10 -17.10 -5.09 -8.42
CA ALA A 10 -17.48 -6.40 -7.88
C ALA A 10 -16.30 -7.11 -7.20
N ILE A 11 -15.10 -7.03 -7.80
CA ILE A 11 -13.88 -7.64 -7.27
C ILE A 11 -13.51 -6.97 -5.93
N TYR A 12 -13.35 -5.65 -5.88
CA TYR A 12 -12.93 -4.98 -4.64
C TYR A 12 -14.00 -5.02 -3.54
N ALA A 13 -15.29 -5.03 -3.88
CA ALA A 13 -16.37 -5.30 -2.92
C ALA A 13 -16.23 -6.70 -2.31
N THR A 14 -15.96 -7.72 -3.14
CA THR A 14 -15.74 -9.09 -2.66
C THR A 14 -14.50 -9.20 -1.79
N LEU A 15 -13.39 -8.53 -2.16
CA LEU A 15 -12.14 -8.52 -1.39
C LEU A 15 -12.21 -7.73 -0.09
N THR A 16 -13.21 -6.85 0.08
CA THR A 16 -13.43 -6.10 1.32
C THR A 16 -13.82 -7.03 2.48
N ILE A 17 -14.59 -8.09 2.21
CA ILE A 17 -15.03 -9.06 3.21
C ILE A 17 -13.85 -9.77 3.90
N PRO A 18 -12.93 -10.46 3.19
CA PRO A 18 -11.77 -11.07 3.83
C PRO A 18 -10.84 -10.04 4.45
N ASN A 19 -10.76 -8.82 3.90
CA ASN A 19 -9.91 -7.77 4.47
C ASN A 19 -10.39 -7.30 5.86
N ILE A 20 -11.69 -7.11 6.06
CA ILE A 20 -12.29 -6.81 7.38
C ILE A 20 -11.98 -7.94 8.38
N TYR A 21 -12.07 -9.19 7.93
CA TYR A 21 -11.71 -10.34 8.75
C TYR A 21 -10.23 -10.33 9.15
N ILE A 22 -9.31 -10.07 8.20
CA ILE A 22 -7.87 -9.99 8.46
C ILE A 22 -7.53 -8.86 9.43
N LEU A 23 -8.07 -7.65 9.20
CA LEU A 23 -7.90 -6.49 10.08
C LEU A 23 -8.26 -6.83 11.53
N SER A 24 -9.37 -7.54 11.72
CA SER A 24 -9.83 -7.98 13.04
C SER A 24 -8.90 -9.02 13.69
N LYS A 25 -8.26 -9.89 12.89
CA LYS A 25 -7.38 -10.96 13.39
C LYS A 25 -5.96 -10.48 13.72
N HIS A 26 -5.43 -9.55 12.95
CA HIS A 26 -4.10 -8.99 13.17
C HIS A 26 -4.09 -7.93 14.30
N GLY A 27 -5.22 -7.27 14.54
CA GLY A 27 -5.40 -6.37 15.67
C GLY A 27 -4.40 -5.21 15.68
N ARG A 28 -3.94 -4.80 16.88
CA ARG A 28 -3.08 -3.62 17.05
C ARG A 28 -1.72 -3.73 16.33
N SER A 29 -1.19 -4.93 16.17
CA SER A 29 0.12 -5.16 15.54
C SER A 29 0.10 -4.94 14.03
N GLY A 30 -1.05 -5.16 13.38
CA GLY A 30 -1.21 -4.99 11.93
C GLY A 30 -2.13 -3.84 11.51
N ILE A 31 -2.72 -3.10 12.46
CA ILE A 31 -3.81 -2.16 12.18
C ILE A 31 -3.46 -1.14 11.08
N LEU A 32 -2.22 -0.64 11.05
CA LEU A 32 -1.77 0.31 10.03
C LEU A 32 -1.87 -0.31 8.64
N GLY A 33 -1.28 -1.49 8.43
CA GLY A 33 -1.27 -2.15 7.12
C GLY A 33 -2.67 -2.50 6.62
N TRP A 34 -3.46 -3.19 7.45
CA TRP A 34 -4.77 -3.70 7.04
C TRP A 34 -5.84 -2.61 6.94
N ALA A 35 -5.76 -1.55 7.74
CA ALA A 35 -6.67 -0.41 7.62
C ALA A 35 -6.40 0.37 6.31
N TYR A 36 -5.13 0.56 5.93
CA TYR A 36 -4.81 1.18 4.64
C TYR A 36 -5.19 0.28 3.46
N LEU A 37 -5.08 -1.05 3.58
CA LEU A 37 -5.58 -1.97 2.56
C LEU A 37 -7.11 -1.86 2.42
N LEU A 38 -7.82 -1.65 3.54
CA LEU A 38 -9.28 -1.42 3.53
C LEU A 38 -9.64 -0.07 2.90
N ALA A 39 -8.87 0.97 3.22
CA ALA A 39 -9.01 2.29 2.59
C ALA A 39 -8.77 2.19 1.09
N PHE A 40 -7.77 1.41 0.64
CA PHE A 40 -7.51 1.15 -0.77
C PHE A 40 -8.72 0.49 -1.46
N CYS A 41 -9.23 -0.62 -0.92
CA CYS A 41 -10.42 -1.29 -1.49
C CYS A 41 -11.64 -0.37 -1.52
N THR A 42 -11.84 0.45 -0.47
CA THR A 42 -12.96 1.40 -0.41
C THR A 42 -12.82 2.49 -1.48
N LEU A 43 -11.61 3.04 -1.64
CA LEU A 43 -11.32 4.03 -2.67
C LEU A 43 -11.61 3.49 -4.07
N ARG A 44 -11.31 2.20 -4.32
CA ARG A 44 -11.62 1.52 -5.59
C ARG A 44 -13.11 1.37 -5.84
N ILE A 45 -13.86 1.00 -4.82
CA ILE A 45 -15.33 0.89 -4.89
C ILE A 45 -15.92 2.26 -5.21
N VAL A 46 -15.51 3.30 -4.48
CA VAL A 46 -16.00 4.68 -4.69
C VAL A 46 -15.62 5.19 -6.08
N GLY A 47 -14.36 4.98 -6.51
CA GLY A 47 -13.90 5.35 -7.85
C GLY A 47 -14.73 4.69 -8.96
N GLY A 48 -14.98 3.38 -8.85
CA GLY A 48 -15.81 2.65 -9.80
C GLY A 48 -17.26 3.13 -9.85
N VAL A 49 -17.87 3.43 -8.70
CA VAL A 49 -19.24 3.98 -8.63
C VAL A 49 -19.29 5.38 -9.27
N MET A 50 -18.30 6.23 -9.01
CA MET A 50 -18.26 7.59 -9.55
C MET A 50 -18.05 7.61 -11.07
N ASP A 51 -17.22 6.70 -11.59
CA ASP A 51 -17.00 6.56 -13.03
C ASP A 51 -18.29 6.06 -13.73
N LEU A 52 -19.01 5.11 -13.11
CA LEU A 52 -20.32 4.67 -13.60
C LEU A 52 -21.39 5.77 -13.58
N SER A 53 -21.28 6.73 -12.65
CA SER A 53 -22.19 7.88 -12.56
C SER A 53 -21.88 9.00 -13.57
N GLY A 54 -20.78 8.89 -14.32
CA GLY A 54 -20.35 9.92 -15.29
C GLY A 54 -19.74 11.17 -14.65
N SER A 55 -19.26 11.07 -13.40
CA SER A 55 -18.66 12.21 -12.69
C SER A 55 -17.21 12.45 -13.10
N THR A 56 -16.87 13.69 -13.47
CA THR A 56 -15.49 14.13 -13.80
C THR A 56 -14.50 13.89 -12.66
N THR A 57 -14.98 13.80 -11.41
CA THR A 57 -14.14 13.53 -10.24
C THR A 57 -13.59 12.08 -10.19
N ALA A 58 -14.05 11.19 -11.06
CA ALA A 58 -13.56 9.80 -11.15
C ALA A 58 -12.07 9.71 -11.50
N GLY A 59 -11.57 10.60 -12.37
CA GLY A 59 -10.16 10.64 -12.77
C GLY A 59 -9.21 10.98 -11.61
N ILE A 60 -9.60 11.95 -10.79
CA ILE A 60 -8.87 12.36 -9.59
C ILE A 60 -8.76 11.19 -8.61
N ILE A 61 -9.85 10.44 -8.39
CA ILE A 61 -9.87 9.31 -7.46
C ILE A 61 -9.01 8.14 -7.95
N SER A 62 -9.04 7.81 -9.25
CA SER A 62 -8.19 6.76 -9.81
C SER A 62 -6.68 7.05 -9.70
N SER A 63 -6.29 8.32 -9.66
CA SER A 63 -4.89 8.74 -9.49
C SER A 63 -4.40 8.65 -8.03
N VAL A 64 -5.31 8.70 -7.07
CA VAL A 64 -5.04 8.70 -5.61
C VAL A 64 -4.85 7.28 -5.05
N GLY A 65 -5.22 6.24 -5.80
CA GLY A 65 -5.19 4.85 -5.34
C GLY A 65 -3.81 4.31 -4.95
N LEU A 66 -2.72 4.83 -5.50
CA LEU A 66 -1.35 4.38 -5.17
C LEU A 66 -1.00 4.61 -3.69
N SER A 67 -1.48 5.70 -3.10
CA SER A 67 -1.11 6.13 -1.75
C SER A 67 -1.56 5.17 -0.65
N PRO A 68 -2.86 4.79 -0.55
CA PRO A 68 -3.27 3.80 0.43
C PRO A 68 -2.65 2.42 0.17
N LEU A 69 -2.31 2.06 -1.08
CA LEU A 69 -1.59 0.81 -1.35
C LEU A 69 -0.15 0.82 -0.80
N LEU A 70 0.58 1.91 -1.01
CA LEU A 70 1.95 2.08 -0.47
C LEU A 70 1.95 2.13 1.06
N LEU A 71 0.95 2.80 1.65
CA LEU A 71 0.78 2.83 3.11
C LEU A 71 0.40 1.44 3.67
N ALA A 72 -0.41 0.68 2.95
CA ALA A 72 -0.71 -0.71 3.30
C ALA A 72 0.55 -1.57 3.27
N ALA A 73 1.35 -1.49 2.20
CA ALA A 73 2.61 -2.20 2.06
C ALA A 73 3.58 -1.87 3.20
N SER A 74 3.73 -0.58 3.54
CA SER A 74 4.57 -0.12 4.65
C SER A 74 4.09 -0.64 6.00
N GLY A 75 2.78 -0.58 6.28
CA GLY A 75 2.21 -1.11 7.52
C GLY A 75 2.32 -2.63 7.64
N ILE A 76 2.12 -3.37 6.55
CA ILE A 76 2.31 -4.84 6.52
C ILE A 76 3.79 -5.20 6.67
N LEU A 77 4.70 -4.41 6.07
CA LEU A 77 6.15 -4.58 6.24
C LEU A 77 6.57 -4.37 7.69
N GLN A 78 6.02 -3.38 8.37
CA GLN A 78 6.28 -3.15 9.79
C GLN A 78 5.79 -4.32 10.64
N GLU A 79 4.59 -4.82 10.37
CA GLU A 79 4.09 -6.03 11.02
C GLU A 79 5.00 -7.24 10.76
N ALA A 80 5.40 -7.46 9.50
CA ALA A 80 6.31 -8.53 9.10
C ALA A 80 7.63 -8.48 9.89
N ARG A 81 8.23 -7.28 9.99
CA ARG A 81 9.46 -7.04 10.75
C ARG A 81 9.29 -7.32 12.23
N SER A 82 8.14 -6.99 12.82
CA SER A 82 7.87 -7.29 14.24
C SER A 82 7.97 -8.80 14.54
N TYR A 83 7.64 -9.65 13.56
CA TYR A 83 7.75 -11.10 13.66
C TYR A 83 9.09 -11.66 13.15
N TYR A 84 9.73 -11.03 12.18
CA TYR A 84 10.93 -11.54 11.48
C TYR A 84 12.27 -10.96 11.97
N CYS A 85 12.33 -9.66 12.27
CA CYS A 85 13.55 -8.93 12.67
C CYS A 85 13.59 -8.65 14.17
N ASP A 86 14.76 -8.30 14.69
CA ASP A 86 14.85 -7.77 16.06
C ASP A 86 14.11 -6.42 16.18
N PRO A 87 13.48 -6.14 17.33
CA PRO A 87 12.72 -4.90 17.50
C PRO A 87 13.66 -3.69 17.40
N LEU A 88 13.23 -2.67 16.65
CA LEU A 88 13.88 -1.36 16.69
C LEU A 88 13.48 -0.61 17.95
N GLU A 89 14.22 0.46 18.26
CA GLU A 89 13.76 1.44 19.23
C GLU A 89 12.42 2.03 18.78
N LYS A 90 11.43 2.01 19.68
CA LYS A 90 10.06 2.47 19.38
C LYS A 90 10.02 3.89 18.81
N LYS A 91 10.87 4.79 19.30
CA LYS A 91 10.94 6.17 18.80
C LYS A 91 11.35 6.20 17.33
N LEU A 92 12.41 5.48 16.96
CA LEU A 92 12.90 5.41 15.59
C LEU A 92 11.85 4.78 14.66
N GLU A 93 11.18 3.73 15.12
CA GLU A 93 10.12 3.06 14.38
C GLU A 93 8.93 3.99 14.09
N TRP A 94 8.40 4.67 15.11
CA TRP A 94 7.27 5.61 14.94
C TRP A 94 7.66 6.86 14.14
N THR A 95 8.87 7.38 14.32
CA THR A 95 9.39 8.47 13.49
C THR A 95 9.45 8.06 12.02
N GLY A 96 9.95 6.86 11.72
CA GLY A 96 9.97 6.33 10.35
C GLY A 96 8.57 6.22 9.73
N VAL A 97 7.59 5.71 10.49
CA VAL A 97 6.19 5.63 10.06
C VAL A 97 5.61 7.02 9.77
N LEU A 98 5.82 7.98 10.67
CA LEU A 98 5.28 9.34 10.52
C LEU A 98 5.89 10.06 9.32
N LEU A 99 7.21 9.94 9.13
CA LEU A 99 7.90 10.52 7.98
C LEU A 99 7.42 9.88 6.67
N PHE A 100 7.32 8.55 6.62
CA PHE A 100 6.83 7.85 5.44
C PHE A 100 5.39 8.26 5.10
N HIS A 101 4.53 8.33 6.12
CA HIS A 101 3.15 8.79 5.93
C HIS A 101 3.11 10.21 5.38
N GLY A 102 3.88 11.12 5.97
CA GLY A 102 4.01 12.50 5.49
C GLY A 102 4.45 12.62 4.03
N ILE A 103 5.41 11.81 3.59
CA ILE A 103 5.85 11.75 2.19
C ILE A 103 4.70 11.33 1.28
N VAL A 104 3.99 10.24 1.62
CA VAL A 104 2.89 9.72 0.80
C VAL A 104 1.69 10.67 0.75
N THR A 105 1.30 11.26 1.89
CA THR A 105 0.18 12.21 1.95
C THR A 105 0.49 13.51 1.22
N THR A 106 1.73 14.00 1.33
CA THR A 106 2.16 15.19 0.60
C THR A 106 2.22 14.91 -0.90
N GLY A 107 2.79 13.77 -1.30
CA GLY A 107 2.87 13.36 -2.70
C GLY A 107 1.51 13.29 -3.37
N VAL A 108 0.53 12.67 -2.70
CA VAL A 108 -0.82 12.54 -3.26
C VAL A 108 -1.61 13.85 -3.27
N ALA A 109 -1.45 14.71 -2.26
CA ALA A 109 -2.10 16.01 -2.23
C ALA A 109 -1.60 16.92 -3.36
N ILE A 110 -0.29 16.98 -3.56
CA ILE A 110 0.33 17.74 -4.65
C ILE A 110 -0.09 17.17 -6.02
N LEU A 111 -0.04 15.85 -6.19
CA LEU A 111 -0.46 15.18 -7.42
C LEU A 111 -1.92 15.48 -7.75
N ALA A 112 -2.82 15.30 -6.79
CA ALA A 112 -4.25 15.51 -6.97
C ALA A 112 -4.56 16.97 -7.29
N THR A 113 -3.89 17.92 -6.65
CA THR A 113 -4.05 19.35 -6.92
C THR A 113 -3.64 19.70 -8.36
N GLY A 114 -2.44 19.29 -8.76
CA GLY A 114 -1.96 19.54 -10.13
C GLY A 114 -2.84 18.87 -11.19
N ALA A 115 -3.27 17.63 -10.96
CA ALA A 115 -4.14 16.90 -11.89
C ALA A 115 -5.53 17.55 -12.01
N SER A 116 -6.14 17.94 -10.88
CA SER A 116 -7.46 18.56 -10.87
C SER A 116 -7.47 19.91 -11.58
N ASN A 117 -6.40 20.70 -11.42
CA ASN A 117 -6.27 21.98 -12.12
C ASN A 117 -6.12 21.79 -13.63
N LEU A 118 -5.32 20.81 -14.06
CA LEU A 118 -5.14 20.45 -15.48
C LEU A 118 -6.42 19.99 -16.17
N GLU A 119 -7.33 19.32 -15.43
CA GLU A 119 -8.63 18.91 -15.95
C GLU A 119 -9.69 20.03 -15.96
N SER A 120 -9.40 21.19 -15.39
CA SER A 120 -10.37 22.28 -15.29
C SER A 120 -10.60 23.01 -16.62
N SER A 121 -11.87 23.30 -16.94
CA SER A 121 -12.28 23.94 -18.20
C SER A 121 -11.91 25.44 -18.33
N HIS A 122 -11.27 26.03 -17.32
CA HIS A 122 -10.90 27.44 -17.27
C HIS A 122 -9.40 27.68 -17.02
N ILE A 123 -8.55 26.69 -17.32
CA ILE A 123 -7.12 26.82 -17.05
C ILE A 123 -6.50 27.97 -17.86
N LYS A 124 -5.70 28.81 -17.19
CA LYS A 124 -4.95 29.86 -17.87
C LYS A 124 -3.68 29.26 -18.48
N PRO A 125 -3.23 29.72 -19.66
CA PRO A 125 -2.01 29.20 -20.30
C PRO A 125 -0.76 29.27 -19.42
N ALA A 126 -0.68 30.28 -18.54
CA ALA A 126 0.43 30.45 -17.60
C ALA A 126 0.46 29.37 -16.50
N ASP A 127 -0.70 28.86 -16.09
CA ASP A 127 -0.84 27.94 -14.95
C ASP A 127 -0.58 26.47 -15.36
N VAL A 128 -0.77 26.13 -16.64
CA VAL A 128 -0.52 24.78 -17.20
C VAL A 128 0.87 24.25 -16.86
N SER A 129 1.91 25.08 -17.01
CA SER A 129 3.29 24.69 -16.74
C SER A 129 3.53 24.41 -15.25
N THR A 130 2.92 25.21 -14.39
CA THR A 130 2.99 25.07 -12.93
C THR A 130 2.24 23.82 -12.48
N ASP A 131 1.03 23.59 -12.95
CA ASP A 131 0.24 22.42 -12.57
C ASP A 131 0.85 21.11 -13.08
N ALA A 132 1.44 21.12 -14.27
CA ALA A 132 2.24 19.99 -14.76
C ALA A 132 3.47 19.72 -13.88
N SER A 133 4.08 20.76 -13.32
CA SER A 133 5.18 20.60 -12.36
C SER A 133 4.73 20.00 -11.03
N LEU A 134 3.52 20.34 -10.55
CA LEU A 134 2.90 19.73 -9.37
C LEU A 134 2.64 18.25 -9.60
N VAL A 135 2.05 17.88 -10.74
CA VAL A 135 1.84 16.47 -11.10
C VAL A 135 3.16 15.69 -11.10
N LYS A 136 4.21 16.24 -11.72
CA LYS A 136 5.56 15.63 -11.73
C LYS A 136 6.12 15.47 -10.32
N ALA A 137 6.01 16.50 -9.48
CA ALA A 137 6.48 16.46 -8.10
C ALA A 137 5.73 15.41 -7.26
N GLY A 138 4.42 15.31 -7.42
CA GLY A 138 3.60 14.32 -6.75
C GLY A 138 3.95 12.89 -7.14
N ILE A 139 4.11 12.61 -8.44
CA ILE A 139 4.55 11.28 -8.92
C ILE A 139 5.98 10.96 -8.47
N ALA A 140 6.89 11.93 -8.44
CA ALA A 140 8.23 11.75 -7.91
C ALA A 140 8.22 11.35 -6.42
N LEU A 141 7.39 12.00 -5.59
CA LEU A 141 7.24 11.65 -4.17
C LEU A 141 6.65 10.26 -3.96
N LEU A 142 5.66 9.86 -4.76
CA LEU A 142 5.09 8.51 -4.69
C LEU A 142 6.09 7.44 -5.17
N THR A 143 6.91 7.76 -6.17
CA THR A 143 8.01 6.89 -6.64
C THR A 143 9.08 6.73 -5.55
N LEU A 144 9.43 7.82 -4.87
CA LEU A 144 10.35 7.79 -3.72
C LEU A 144 9.78 6.92 -2.60
N ALA A 145 8.49 7.05 -2.28
CA ALA A 145 7.84 6.21 -1.27
C ALA A 145 7.87 4.72 -1.65
N TRP A 146 7.58 4.38 -2.91
CA TRP A 146 7.74 3.02 -3.41
C TRP A 146 9.17 2.50 -3.24
N ALA A 147 10.18 3.27 -3.67
CA ALA A 147 11.58 2.89 -3.53
C ALA A 147 12.00 2.69 -2.06
N ILE A 148 11.49 3.50 -1.13
CA ILE A 148 11.74 3.32 0.31
C ILE A 148 11.18 1.98 0.79
N VAL A 149 9.94 1.61 0.42
CA VAL A 149 9.35 0.32 0.78
C VAL A 149 10.16 -0.85 0.19
N ALA A 150 10.56 -0.74 -1.08
CA ALA A 150 11.42 -1.71 -1.77
C ALA A 150 12.74 -1.92 -1.00
N ILE A 151 13.45 -0.84 -0.71
CA ILE A 151 14.75 -0.88 -0.02
C ILE A 151 14.59 -1.46 1.39
N VAL A 152 13.60 -1.00 2.16
CA VAL A 152 13.40 -1.47 3.54
C VAL A 152 12.96 -2.94 3.57
N SER A 153 12.18 -3.40 2.59
CA SER A 153 11.76 -4.81 2.51
C SER A 153 12.92 -5.75 2.18
N VAL A 154 13.78 -5.38 1.21
CA VAL A 154 15.00 -6.13 0.90
C VAL A 154 15.98 -6.10 2.08
N TRP A 155 16.16 -4.93 2.70
CA TRP A 155 16.99 -4.81 3.89
C TRP A 155 16.50 -5.69 5.05
N ALA A 156 15.18 -5.72 5.29
CA ALA A 156 14.58 -6.57 6.31
C ALA A 156 14.82 -8.07 6.02
N LEU A 157 14.74 -8.48 4.74
CA LEU A 157 15.01 -9.87 4.35
C LEU A 157 16.47 -10.28 4.63
N ALA A 158 17.41 -9.36 4.36
CA ALA A 158 18.85 -9.56 4.59
C ALA A 158 19.25 -9.54 6.08
N HIS A 159 18.40 -9.01 6.97
CA HIS A 159 18.67 -8.87 8.40
C HIS A 159 17.61 -9.60 9.25
N PRO A 160 17.62 -10.95 9.24
CA PRO A 160 16.77 -11.74 10.14
C PRO A 160 17.15 -11.50 11.62
N ALA A 161 16.22 -11.78 12.52
CA ALA A 161 16.46 -11.67 13.97
C ALA A 161 17.70 -12.46 14.41
N LYS A 162 18.55 -11.83 15.22
CA LYS A 162 19.70 -12.48 15.86
C LYS A 162 19.29 -13.26 17.09
N PHE A 163 18.22 -12.83 17.76
CA PHE A 163 17.69 -13.50 18.94
C PHE A 163 16.68 -14.60 18.55
N PRO A 164 16.66 -15.73 19.29
CA PRO A 164 15.78 -16.84 18.97
C PRO A 164 14.31 -16.43 19.08
N LYS A 165 13.61 -16.47 17.94
CA LYS A 165 12.16 -16.32 17.85
C LYS A 165 11.48 -17.67 17.64
N SER A 166 10.21 -17.77 18.04
CA SER A 166 9.39 -18.95 17.77
C SER A 166 9.32 -19.21 16.26
N LYS A 167 9.44 -20.49 15.86
CA LYS A 167 9.33 -20.92 14.45
C LYS A 167 8.03 -20.40 13.78
N SER A 168 6.92 -20.38 14.52
CA SER A 168 5.64 -19.85 14.02
C SER A 168 5.70 -18.35 13.72
N SER A 169 6.36 -17.57 14.60
CA SER A 169 6.54 -16.12 14.42
C SER A 169 7.39 -15.83 13.19
N THR A 170 8.55 -16.47 13.07
CA THR A 170 9.43 -16.27 11.92
C THR A 170 8.73 -16.65 10.62
N ALA A 171 8.03 -17.80 10.58
CA ALA A 171 7.28 -18.21 9.39
C ALA A 171 6.17 -17.21 9.00
N ALA A 172 5.48 -16.63 9.99
CA ALA A 172 4.48 -15.59 9.72
C ALA A 172 5.11 -14.31 9.18
N GLY A 173 6.19 -13.83 9.80
CA GLY A 173 6.95 -12.66 9.33
C GLY A 173 7.47 -12.85 7.92
N THR A 174 8.01 -14.03 7.60
CA THR A 174 8.48 -14.38 6.25
C THR A 174 7.34 -14.32 5.23
N LYS A 175 6.17 -14.91 5.52
CA LYS A 175 5.01 -14.87 4.60
C LYS A 175 4.54 -13.44 4.31
N LEU A 176 4.47 -12.60 5.34
CA LEU A 176 4.10 -11.20 5.18
C LEU A 176 5.17 -10.43 4.38
N LEU A 177 6.45 -10.65 4.66
CA LEU A 177 7.56 -9.99 3.95
C LEU A 177 7.58 -10.35 2.46
N TRP A 178 7.38 -11.64 2.13
CA TRP A 178 7.25 -12.06 0.73
C TRP A 178 6.04 -11.45 0.04
N SER A 179 4.92 -11.28 0.75
CA SER A 179 3.76 -10.59 0.16
C SER A 179 4.03 -9.13 -0.16
N VAL A 180 4.83 -8.44 0.67
CA VAL A 180 5.30 -7.07 0.39
C VAL A 180 6.20 -7.05 -0.83
N LEU A 181 7.19 -7.95 -0.91
CA LEU A 181 8.11 -8.01 -2.07
C LEU A 181 7.37 -8.30 -3.38
N VAL A 182 6.43 -9.25 -3.38
CA VAL A 182 5.59 -9.54 -4.55
C VAL A 182 4.76 -8.31 -4.90
N SER A 183 4.07 -7.71 -3.92
CA SER A 183 3.30 -6.49 -4.15
C SER A 183 4.16 -5.36 -4.71
N ASP A 184 5.40 -5.22 -4.23
CA ASP A 184 6.31 -4.14 -4.59
C ASP A 184 6.72 -4.19 -6.06
N ILE A 185 6.91 -5.40 -6.61
CA ILE A 185 7.15 -5.63 -8.04
C ILE A 185 5.96 -5.13 -8.87
N PHE A 186 4.74 -5.51 -8.49
CA PHE A 186 3.53 -5.14 -9.22
C PHE A 186 3.19 -3.65 -9.07
N SER A 187 3.26 -3.09 -7.86
CA SER A 187 3.11 -1.65 -7.67
C SER A 187 4.21 -0.85 -8.38
N GLY A 188 5.41 -1.42 -8.54
CA GLY A 188 6.49 -0.85 -9.34
C GLY A 188 6.11 -0.69 -10.81
N VAL A 189 5.44 -1.68 -11.42
CA VAL A 189 4.91 -1.56 -12.79
C VAL A 189 3.98 -0.35 -12.92
N ARG A 190 3.07 -0.16 -11.95
CA ARG A 190 2.15 0.99 -11.91
C ARG A 190 2.89 2.33 -11.78
N VAL A 191 3.88 2.40 -10.89
CA VAL A 191 4.69 3.61 -10.67
C VAL A 191 5.49 3.95 -11.92
N ILE A 192 6.14 2.98 -12.55
CA ILE A 192 6.90 3.14 -13.79
C ILE A 192 5.97 3.59 -14.92
N TYR A 193 4.80 2.98 -15.07
CA TYR A 193 3.80 3.43 -16.04
C TYR A 193 3.43 4.90 -15.85
N SER A 194 3.23 5.33 -14.59
CA SER A 194 2.93 6.72 -14.28
C SER A 194 4.09 7.66 -14.65
N LEU A 195 5.34 7.25 -14.43
CA LEU A 195 6.53 7.99 -14.85
C LEU A 195 6.66 8.08 -16.37
N VAL A 196 6.47 6.96 -17.08
CA VAL A 196 6.56 6.91 -18.55
C VAL A 196 5.48 7.81 -19.16
N ALA A 197 4.24 7.73 -18.68
CA ALA A 197 3.18 8.61 -19.15
C ALA A 197 3.52 10.10 -18.94
N LEU A 198 4.17 10.44 -17.83
CA LEU A 198 4.64 11.81 -17.60
C LEU A 198 5.79 12.25 -18.49
N VAL A 199 6.74 11.37 -18.80
CA VAL A 199 7.92 11.73 -19.59
C VAL A 199 7.56 11.80 -21.08
N THR A 200 6.74 10.87 -21.55
CA THR A 200 6.40 10.75 -22.98
C THR A 200 5.31 11.73 -23.41
N GLN A 201 4.44 12.20 -22.48
CA GLN A 201 3.30 13.10 -22.79
C GLN A 201 2.41 12.60 -23.95
N ASP A 202 2.39 11.28 -24.18
CA ASP A 202 1.59 10.64 -25.22
C ASP A 202 0.15 10.47 -24.73
N GLU A 203 -0.82 10.95 -25.49
CA GLU A 203 -2.25 10.86 -25.16
C GLU A 203 -2.71 9.41 -24.97
N SER A 204 -2.12 8.45 -25.69
CA SER A 204 -2.48 7.03 -25.59
C SER A 204 -2.03 6.38 -24.27
N LEU A 205 -0.97 6.93 -23.65
CA LEU A 205 -0.39 6.46 -22.39
C LEU A 205 -0.96 7.20 -21.18
N ASN A 206 -1.82 8.21 -21.38
CA ASN A 206 -2.38 8.99 -20.30
C ASN A 206 -3.12 8.08 -19.28
N PRO A 207 -2.78 8.11 -17.97
CA PRO A 207 -3.43 7.27 -16.96
C PRO A 207 -4.93 7.52 -16.79
N LEU A 208 -5.42 8.66 -17.28
CA LEU A 208 -6.79 9.15 -17.17
C LEU A 208 -7.57 8.93 -18.48
N THR A 209 -7.02 9.37 -19.62
CA THR A 209 -7.71 9.36 -20.92
C THR A 209 -7.17 8.35 -21.93
N GLY A 210 -6.07 7.67 -21.61
CA GLY A 210 -5.40 6.73 -22.49
C GLY A 210 -6.20 5.44 -22.72
N ALA A 211 -5.65 4.56 -23.56
CA ALA A 211 -6.35 3.36 -23.99
C ALA A 211 -6.78 2.50 -22.79
N LEU A 212 -8.06 2.14 -22.75
CA LEU A 212 -8.66 1.36 -21.65
C LEU A 212 -7.88 0.07 -21.36
N THR A 213 -7.39 -0.59 -22.41
CA THR A 213 -6.56 -1.80 -22.29
C THR A 213 -5.25 -1.54 -21.54
N ILE A 214 -4.58 -0.41 -21.81
CA ILE A 214 -3.33 -0.03 -21.15
C ILE A 214 -3.60 0.30 -19.68
N ARG A 215 -4.67 1.06 -19.40
CA ARG A 215 -5.10 1.37 -18.03
C ARG A 215 -5.42 0.10 -17.25
N VAL A 216 -6.15 -0.86 -17.82
CA VAL A 216 -6.46 -2.12 -17.13
C VAL A 216 -5.20 -2.96 -16.87
N LEU A 217 -4.33 -3.12 -17.86
CA LEU A 217 -3.15 -3.98 -17.75
C LEU A 217 -2.03 -3.38 -16.89
N LEU A 218 -1.82 -2.07 -16.95
CA LEU A 218 -0.71 -1.37 -16.26
C LEU A 218 -1.16 -0.62 -15.00
N SER A 219 -2.47 -0.49 -14.78
CA SER A 219 -3.02 -0.01 -13.51
C SER A 219 -3.67 -1.11 -12.69
N LEU A 220 -4.85 -1.54 -13.15
CA LEU A 220 -5.79 -2.30 -12.34
C LEU A 220 -5.21 -3.68 -11.97
N LEU A 221 -4.61 -4.35 -12.95
CA LEU A 221 -4.11 -5.71 -12.78
C LEU A 221 -2.95 -5.79 -11.77
N PRO A 222 -1.88 -4.95 -11.86
CA PRO A 222 -0.84 -4.95 -10.84
C PRO A 222 -1.37 -4.68 -9.43
N GLU A 223 -2.29 -3.72 -9.30
CA GLU A 223 -2.88 -3.35 -8.01
C GLU A 223 -3.74 -4.49 -7.43
N LEU A 224 -4.50 -5.18 -8.28
CA LEU A 224 -5.27 -6.34 -7.87
C LEU A 224 -4.37 -7.48 -7.39
N ILE A 225 -3.28 -7.75 -8.10
CA ILE A 225 -2.32 -8.80 -7.70
C ILE A 225 -1.67 -8.45 -6.35
N SER A 226 -1.30 -7.18 -6.13
CA SER A 226 -0.80 -6.70 -4.83
C SER A 226 -1.80 -6.96 -3.70
N VAL A 227 -3.08 -6.62 -3.90
CA VAL A 227 -4.13 -6.85 -2.89
C VAL A 227 -4.34 -8.34 -2.63
N LEU A 228 -4.36 -9.18 -3.66
CA LEU A 228 -4.49 -10.64 -3.51
C LEU A 228 -3.30 -11.24 -2.75
N ALA A 229 -2.08 -10.77 -3.01
CA ALA A 229 -0.89 -11.18 -2.28
C ALA A 229 -1.01 -10.84 -0.78
N PHE A 230 -1.44 -9.63 -0.45
CA PHE A 230 -1.66 -9.21 0.93
C PHE A 230 -2.78 -10.00 1.61
N ILE A 231 -3.94 -10.18 0.96
CA ILE A 231 -5.05 -10.95 1.53
C ILE A 231 -4.65 -12.39 1.80
N THR A 232 -3.95 -13.03 0.85
CA THR A 232 -3.47 -14.40 0.99
C THR A 232 -2.53 -14.52 2.19
N ALA A 233 -1.54 -13.63 2.29
CA ALA A 233 -0.61 -13.63 3.43
C ALA A 233 -1.30 -13.32 4.76
N GLY A 234 -2.24 -12.38 4.80
CA GLY A 234 -3.03 -12.04 5.98
C GLY A 234 -3.85 -13.24 6.47
N ILE A 235 -4.52 -13.97 5.57
CA ILE A 235 -5.25 -15.20 5.94
C ILE A 235 -4.29 -16.27 6.48
N LEU A 236 -3.13 -16.47 5.84
CA LEU A 236 -2.13 -17.46 6.25
C LEU A 236 -1.43 -17.11 7.57
N THR A 237 -1.47 -15.85 7.99
CA THR A 237 -0.79 -15.35 9.19
C THR A 237 -1.74 -14.82 10.27
N ARG A 238 -3.06 -15.01 10.10
CA ARG A 238 -4.14 -14.60 11.02
C ARG A 238 -3.97 -14.95 12.50
N ASN A 239 -3.15 -15.94 12.83
CA ASN A 239 -2.89 -16.38 14.21
C ASN A 239 -1.58 -15.82 14.80
N ALA A 240 -0.76 -15.15 13.99
CA ALA A 240 0.59 -14.71 14.37
C ALA A 240 0.59 -13.80 15.60
N ALA A 241 -0.30 -12.80 15.65
CA ALA A 241 -0.42 -11.89 16.79
C ALA A 241 -0.77 -12.62 18.09
N ARG A 242 -1.69 -13.59 18.02
CA ARG A 242 -2.12 -14.40 19.16
C ARG A 242 -1.00 -15.31 19.65
N ASP A 243 -0.33 -15.99 18.73
CA ASP A 243 0.73 -16.94 19.04
C ASP A 243 1.95 -16.21 19.63
N PHE A 244 2.30 -15.05 19.06
CA PHE A 244 3.36 -14.18 19.58
C PHE A 244 3.06 -13.69 21.02
N SER A 245 1.83 -13.27 21.30
CA SER A 245 1.40 -12.87 22.65
C SER A 245 1.53 -14.02 23.67
N LYS A 246 1.14 -15.25 23.28
CA LYS A 246 1.25 -16.44 24.14
C LYS A 246 2.71 -16.77 24.46
N THR A 247 3.60 -16.78 23.47
CA THR A 247 5.02 -17.04 23.68
C THR A 247 5.65 -16.01 24.62
N LYS A 248 5.31 -14.72 24.45
CA LYS A 248 5.82 -13.66 25.34
C LYS A 248 5.37 -13.85 26.80
N LYS A 249 4.11 -14.22 27.02
CA LYS A 249 3.59 -14.50 28.36
C LYS A 249 4.27 -15.71 29.01
N ALA A 250 4.46 -16.80 28.26
CA ALA A 250 5.14 -18.00 28.75
C ALA A 250 6.61 -17.73 29.15
N ALA A 251 7.33 -16.90 28.37
CA ALA A 251 8.68 -16.50 28.71
C ALA A 251 8.74 -15.63 29.98
N ALA A 252 7.78 -14.70 30.15
CA ALA A 252 7.70 -13.85 31.34
C ALA A 252 7.40 -14.65 32.62
N SER A 253 6.51 -15.65 32.55
CA SER A 253 6.22 -16.52 33.71
C SER A 253 7.40 -17.41 34.10
N SER A 254 8.20 -17.88 33.13
CA SER A 254 9.39 -18.68 33.41
C SER A 254 10.51 -17.87 34.10
N CYS A 255 10.66 -16.60 33.76
CA CYS A 255 11.68 -15.72 34.37
C CYS A 255 11.27 -15.28 35.79
N GLY A 256 9.97 -15.06 36.03
CA GLY A 256 9.44 -14.75 37.37
C GLY A 256 9.56 -15.90 38.37
N SER A 257 9.68 -17.15 37.92
CA SER A 257 9.83 -18.30 38.81
C SER A 257 11.28 -18.57 39.25
N LEU A 258 12.27 -17.93 38.62
CA LEU A 258 13.71 -18.09 38.92
C LEU A 258 14.25 -17.08 39.94
N THR A 259 13.41 -16.16 40.43
CA THR A 259 13.78 -15.14 41.43
C THR A 259 13.36 -15.50 42.86
N PHE A 260 12.81 -16.70 43.07
CA PHE A 260 12.48 -17.27 44.38
C PHE A 260 13.13 -18.65 44.52
N HIS A 261 14.45 -18.69 44.75
CA HIS A 261 15.13 -19.82 45.39
C HIS A 261 16.48 -19.38 45.93
#